data_AF-A0A941GFT8-F1
#
_entry.id   AF-A0A941GFT8-F1
#
_cell.length_a   1.000
_cell.length_b   1.000
_cell.length_c   1.000
_cell.angle_alpha   90.00
_cell.angle_beta   90.00
_cell.angle_gamma   90.00
#
_symmetry.space_group_name_H-M   'P 1'
#
loop_
_entity.id
_entity.type
_entity.pdbx_description
1 polymer ?
#
loop_
_entity_poly.entity_id
_entity_poly.type
_entity_poly.pdbx_seq_one_letter_code
_entity_poly.pdbx_strand_id
1 'polypeptide(L)'
;MEKYCMYLKKTEPVVTFKSGEHIFPAGIGGIQKLPMEYVSHTANNAFSAMEGQVMKKSLLALPRQFVGPGKRGNITNPKKATQGAVSLMSGVINPDTVEFGYISLGRPYSISQIKININGSCQFISDKSFGDVGQQTTDFTKNLGNYNGRYTLHEDERFSQDEFLLGVHEGKWYVGLSNKDLELEVANFVKKLVEQKPFEKQIPDYGTVQQRVHQTLEFDDRYFRVCAKTIFNYLAFVKGRDFVLQVCFDPIRDWIVNGGENTFATLSGKEMDFSAISFPDQAHKLLIIQKGKILFGHISFYGNGFETVVKLSDNFEGLFNLEGFICDWQNRQEYKLLDYLNSRVER
;
A
#
# COMPACT_ATOMS: atom_id res chain seq x y z
N MET A 1 22.97 27.69 6.40
CA MET A 1 21.69 27.61 5.67
C MET A 1 20.57 27.52 6.68
N GLU A 2 19.57 28.39 6.57
CA GLU A 2 18.40 28.37 7.44
C GLU A 2 17.48 27.19 7.10
N LYS A 3 17.04 26.44 8.11
CA LYS A 3 16.08 25.34 7.95
C LYS A 3 14.68 25.90 7.76
N TYR A 4 14.03 25.53 6.67
CA TYR A 4 12.75 26.09 6.28
C TYR A 4 11.92 25.02 5.58
N CYS A 5 10.75 24.71 6.13
CA CYS A 5 9.88 23.67 5.60
C CYS A 5 9.15 24.19 4.37
N MET A 6 9.44 23.60 3.20
CA MET A 6 8.86 24.05 1.94
C MET A 6 7.34 23.93 1.90
N TYR A 7 6.78 22.89 2.54
CA TYR A 7 5.35 22.63 2.63
C TYR A 7 4.62 23.54 3.62
N LEU A 8 5.16 23.69 4.83
CA LEU A 8 4.48 24.42 5.91
C LEU A 8 4.87 25.90 5.99
N LYS A 9 5.86 26.34 5.21
CA LYS A 9 6.41 27.71 5.23
C LYS A 9 6.82 28.19 6.62
N LYS A 10 7.45 27.29 7.40
CA LYS A 10 7.82 27.51 8.81
C LYS A 10 9.26 27.09 9.07
N THR A 11 9.90 27.76 10.02
CA THR A 11 11.26 27.52 10.52
C THR A 11 11.26 26.97 11.94
N GLU A 12 12.43 26.64 12.47
CA GLU A 12 12.62 26.40 13.91
C GLU A 12 12.36 27.71 14.69
N PRO A 13 11.78 27.64 15.91
CA PRO A 13 11.40 26.44 16.66
C PRO A 13 9.97 25.95 16.37
N VAL A 14 9.21 26.62 15.50
CA VAL A 14 7.79 26.27 15.22
C VAL A 14 7.66 24.86 14.65
N VAL A 15 8.64 24.42 13.87
CA VAL A 15 8.75 23.06 13.36
C VAL A 15 10.18 22.53 13.57
N THR A 16 10.36 21.21 13.58
CA THR A 16 11.68 20.57 13.73
C THR A 16 12.06 19.77 12.49
N PHE A 17 13.35 19.52 12.28
CA PHE A 17 13.88 18.78 11.13
C PHE A 17 14.75 17.63 11.62
N LYS A 18 14.32 16.39 11.34
CA LYS A 18 14.96 15.17 11.86
C LYS A 18 15.39 14.18 10.78
N SER A 19 14.82 14.30 9.58
CA SER A 19 15.05 13.36 8.47
C SER A 19 14.73 13.99 7.13
N GLY A 20 15.47 13.60 6.09
CA GLY A 20 15.15 13.93 4.70
C GLY A 20 13.93 13.14 4.21
N GLU A 21 13.13 13.78 3.37
CA GLU A 21 11.92 13.20 2.81
C GLU A 21 12.17 12.56 1.44
N HIS A 22 11.65 11.36 1.20
CA HIS A 22 11.89 10.68 -0.08
C HIS A 22 11.13 11.34 -1.24
N ILE A 23 11.73 11.32 -2.43
CA ILE A 23 11.05 11.72 -3.67
C ILE A 23 9.94 10.70 -3.97
N PHE A 24 10.33 9.49 -4.38
CA PHE A 24 9.43 8.34 -4.40
C PHE A 24 9.32 7.74 -2.99
N PRO A 25 8.12 7.35 -2.52
CA PRO A 25 7.97 6.73 -1.20
C PRO A 25 8.86 5.48 -1.05
N ALA A 26 9.51 5.34 0.11
CA ALA A 26 10.37 4.19 0.38
C ALA A 26 9.63 2.84 0.31
N GLY A 27 8.32 2.83 0.59
CA GLY A 27 7.51 1.61 0.55
C GLY A 27 7.18 1.10 -0.86
N ILE A 28 7.47 1.90 -1.90
CA ILE A 28 7.45 1.49 -3.31
C ILE A 28 8.87 1.41 -3.90
N GLY A 29 9.90 1.50 -3.06
CA GLY A 29 11.29 1.29 -3.47
C GLY A 29 12.11 2.56 -3.70
N GLY A 30 11.55 3.75 -3.44
CA GLY A 30 12.28 5.02 -3.56
C GLY A 30 13.49 5.11 -2.61
N ILE A 31 14.56 5.74 -3.09
CA ILE A 31 15.87 5.81 -2.42
C ILE A 31 16.25 7.26 -2.13
N GLN A 32 16.21 8.13 -3.15
CA GLN A 32 16.64 9.51 -3.09
C GLN A 32 15.73 10.31 -2.17
N LYS A 33 16.38 11.06 -1.29
CA LYS A 33 15.75 12.00 -0.37
C LYS A 33 16.10 13.43 -0.72
N LEU A 34 15.20 14.33 -0.35
CA LEU A 34 15.50 15.73 -0.22
C LEU A 34 16.48 15.98 0.94
N PRO A 35 17.21 17.12 0.91
CA PRO A 35 17.96 17.57 2.07
C PRO A 35 17.06 17.64 3.32
N MET A 36 17.65 17.33 4.47
CA MET A 36 16.92 17.19 5.74
C MET A 36 16.18 18.47 6.14
N GLU A 37 16.72 19.62 5.75
CA GLU A 37 16.23 20.96 6.05
C GLU A 37 15.09 21.46 5.15
N TYR A 38 14.64 20.65 4.18
CA TYR A 38 13.57 21.02 3.23
C TYR A 38 12.17 20.70 3.75
N VAL A 39 12.01 19.62 4.52
CA VAL A 39 10.71 19.13 4.98
C VAL A 39 10.78 18.90 6.48
N SER A 40 9.90 19.58 7.23
CA SER A 40 9.84 19.40 8.68
C SER A 40 9.33 18.01 9.07
N HIS A 41 9.67 17.58 10.27
CA HIS A 41 9.24 16.32 10.86
C HIS A 41 7.70 16.21 10.93
N THR A 42 7.00 17.32 11.20
CA THR A 42 5.53 17.35 11.21
C THR A 42 4.93 17.01 9.84
N ALA A 43 5.42 17.66 8.77
CA ALA A 43 4.96 17.37 7.41
C ALA A 43 5.35 15.95 6.98
N ASN A 44 6.57 15.54 7.27
CA ASN A 44 7.08 14.20 6.96
C ASN A 44 6.22 13.09 7.62
N ASN A 45 5.85 13.24 8.89
CA ASN A 45 4.98 12.27 9.57
C ASN A 45 3.57 12.22 8.97
N ALA A 46 3.00 13.37 8.58
CA ALA A 46 1.70 13.43 7.91
C ALA A 46 1.74 12.72 6.55
N PHE A 47 2.80 12.94 5.76
CA PHE A 47 3.00 12.24 4.49
C PHE A 47 3.20 10.74 4.69
N SER A 48 4.03 10.34 5.66
CA SER A 48 4.25 8.91 5.98
C SER A 48 2.93 8.19 6.32
N ALA A 49 2.04 8.84 7.06
CA ALA A 49 0.72 8.29 7.37
C ALA A 49 -0.17 8.16 6.12
N MET A 50 -0.21 9.20 5.28
CA MET A 50 -0.96 9.22 4.02
C MET A 50 -0.45 8.17 3.02
N GLU A 51 0.86 8.14 2.77
CA GLU A 51 1.53 7.15 1.93
C GLU A 51 1.25 5.73 2.44
N GLY A 52 1.28 5.52 3.75
CA GLY A 52 0.96 4.23 4.37
C GLY A 52 -0.45 3.73 4.04
N GLN A 53 -1.45 4.61 3.96
CA GLN A 53 -2.81 4.25 3.54
C GLN A 53 -2.84 3.90 2.05
N VAL A 54 -2.27 4.78 1.20
CA VAL A 54 -2.22 4.56 -0.25
C VAL A 54 -1.55 3.24 -0.59
N MET A 55 -0.39 2.95 0.00
CA MET A 55 0.36 1.73 -0.27
C MET A 55 -0.34 0.44 0.17
N LYS A 56 -1.28 0.50 1.12
CA LYS A 56 -1.94 -0.68 1.69
C LYS A 56 -3.37 -0.89 1.20
N LYS A 57 -4.02 0.18 0.75
CA LYS A 57 -5.45 0.16 0.45
C LYS A 57 -5.80 0.66 -0.94
N SER A 58 -4.96 1.44 -1.60
CA SER A 58 -5.32 2.00 -2.92
C SER A 58 -4.88 1.10 -4.06
N LEU A 59 -5.02 1.60 -5.28
CA LEU A 59 -4.56 0.96 -6.51
C LEU A 59 -3.10 0.49 -6.43
N LEU A 60 -2.23 1.18 -5.67
CA LEU A 60 -0.83 0.76 -5.50
C LEU A 60 -0.66 -0.49 -4.63
N ALA A 61 -1.66 -0.85 -3.81
CA ALA A 61 -1.63 -2.08 -3.03
C ALA A 61 -1.67 -3.32 -3.94
N LEU A 62 -2.37 -3.22 -5.08
CA LEU A 62 -2.55 -4.32 -6.02
C LEU A 62 -1.20 -4.83 -6.57
N PRO A 63 -0.38 -4.06 -7.31
CA PRO A 63 0.90 -4.57 -7.81
C PRO A 63 1.87 -4.96 -6.67
N ARG A 64 1.77 -4.32 -5.49
CA ARG A 64 2.66 -4.55 -4.35
C ARG A 64 2.53 -5.94 -3.75
N GLN A 65 1.37 -6.57 -3.80
CA GLN A 65 1.22 -7.95 -3.31
C GLN A 65 1.63 -9.00 -4.35
N PHE A 66 1.78 -8.65 -5.63
CA PHE A 66 2.22 -9.56 -6.69
C PHE A 66 3.73 -9.51 -6.92
N VAL A 67 4.25 -8.31 -7.17
CA VAL A 67 5.64 -8.12 -7.62
C VAL A 67 6.35 -6.98 -6.91
N GLY A 68 5.63 -6.02 -6.32
CA GLY A 68 6.26 -4.83 -5.77
C GLY A 68 7.15 -5.09 -4.54
N PRO A 69 7.97 -4.10 -4.14
CA PRO A 69 8.94 -4.31 -3.10
C PRO A 69 8.28 -4.49 -1.72
N GLY A 70 8.99 -5.22 -0.85
CA GLY A 70 8.59 -5.49 0.51
C GLY A 70 8.65 -4.27 1.44
N LYS A 71 8.49 -4.51 2.75
CA LYS A 71 8.54 -3.50 3.81
C LYS A 71 9.82 -2.64 3.65
N ARG A 72 9.62 -1.31 3.47
CA ARG A 72 10.68 -0.30 3.22
C ARG A 72 11.55 -0.58 1.97
N GLY A 73 10.94 -1.08 0.91
CA GLY A 73 11.63 -1.30 -0.35
C GLY A 73 12.42 -2.61 -0.41
N ASN A 74 12.31 -3.49 0.60
CA ASN A 74 13.13 -4.70 0.66
C ASN A 74 12.74 -5.71 -0.43
N ILE A 75 13.70 -6.09 -1.27
CA ILE A 75 13.49 -7.05 -2.38
C ILE A 75 14.17 -8.40 -2.14
N THR A 76 15.08 -8.51 -1.16
CA THR A 76 15.92 -9.70 -0.98
C THR A 76 15.39 -10.68 0.06
N ASN A 77 14.57 -10.24 1.01
CA ASN A 77 14.07 -11.08 2.09
C ASN A 77 12.57 -11.37 1.88
N PRO A 78 12.19 -12.62 1.53
CA PRO A 78 10.79 -13.00 1.34
C PRO A 78 9.92 -12.77 2.58
N LYS A 79 10.48 -12.86 3.80
CA LYS A 79 9.74 -12.58 5.05
C LYS A 79 9.37 -11.10 5.21
N LYS A 80 9.99 -10.22 4.42
CA LYS A 80 9.66 -8.79 4.36
C LYS A 80 8.78 -8.45 3.18
N ALA A 81 8.35 -9.42 2.36
CA ALA A 81 7.45 -9.17 1.25
C ALA A 81 6.18 -8.44 1.72
N THR A 82 5.62 -7.60 0.85
CA THR A 82 4.37 -6.93 1.14
C THR A 82 3.24 -7.95 1.05
N GLN A 83 2.42 -8.02 2.10
CA GLN A 83 1.19 -8.79 2.12
C GLN A 83 0.03 -7.87 1.73
N GLY A 84 -0.92 -8.41 0.97
CA GLY A 84 -2.24 -7.82 0.79
C GLY A 84 -3.00 -7.75 2.11
N ALA A 85 -4.10 -7.00 2.12
CA ALA A 85 -5.03 -7.04 3.26
C ALA A 85 -5.63 -8.44 3.41
N VAL A 86 -5.87 -8.86 4.65
CA VAL A 86 -6.66 -10.06 4.90
C VAL A 86 -8.06 -9.85 4.32
N SER A 87 -8.48 -10.78 3.50
CA SER A 87 -9.72 -10.74 2.74
C SER A 87 -10.32 -12.14 2.65
N LEU A 88 -11.57 -12.22 2.21
CA LEU A 88 -12.21 -13.50 1.92
C LEU A 88 -11.57 -14.13 0.67
N MET A 89 -11.40 -15.44 0.70
CA MET A 89 -10.93 -16.27 -0.40
C MET A 89 -11.94 -17.39 -0.63
N SER A 90 -12.07 -17.82 -1.88
CA SER A 90 -12.91 -18.96 -2.23
C SER A 90 -12.28 -19.80 -3.31
N GLY A 91 -12.54 -21.12 -3.29
CA GLY A 91 -12.08 -22.02 -4.35
C GLY A 91 -12.67 -21.64 -5.71
N VAL A 92 -11.90 -21.80 -6.79
CA VAL A 92 -12.43 -21.63 -8.15
C VAL A 92 -13.43 -22.73 -8.50
N ILE A 93 -13.19 -23.95 -8.03
CA ILE A 93 -14.06 -25.13 -8.25
C ILE A 93 -15.22 -25.15 -7.24
N ASN A 94 -14.95 -24.77 -5.99
CA ASN A 94 -15.94 -24.73 -4.90
C ASN A 94 -16.06 -23.29 -4.36
N PRO A 95 -16.84 -22.42 -5.03
CA PRO A 95 -16.90 -20.99 -4.71
C PRO A 95 -17.61 -20.67 -3.38
N ASP A 96 -18.38 -21.62 -2.86
CA ASP A 96 -19.12 -21.50 -1.59
C ASP A 96 -18.26 -21.81 -0.37
N THR A 97 -17.10 -22.43 -0.55
CA THR A 97 -16.12 -22.60 0.53
C THR A 97 -15.34 -21.31 0.68
N VAL A 98 -15.65 -20.55 1.73
CA VAL A 98 -15.03 -19.27 2.04
C VAL A 98 -14.05 -19.38 3.20
N GLU A 99 -12.87 -18.80 3.04
CA GLU A 99 -11.79 -18.75 4.03
C GLU A 99 -11.21 -17.33 4.11
N PHE A 100 -10.51 -16.99 5.19
CA PHE A 100 -9.68 -15.81 5.28
C PHE A 100 -8.28 -16.07 4.75
N GLY A 101 -7.74 -15.11 4.00
CA GLY A 101 -6.35 -15.15 3.58
C GLY A 101 -5.85 -13.83 3.02
N TYR A 102 -4.61 -13.86 2.52
CA TYR A 102 -3.97 -12.71 1.90
C TYR A 102 -3.09 -13.16 0.73
N ILE A 103 -2.75 -12.23 -0.16
CA ILE A 103 -1.76 -12.48 -1.22
C ILE A 103 -0.39 -11.97 -0.79
N SER A 104 0.66 -12.74 -1.05
CA SER A 104 2.05 -12.31 -0.94
C SER A 104 2.86 -12.87 -2.09
N LEU A 105 3.59 -12.02 -2.81
CA LEU A 105 4.34 -12.38 -4.02
C LEU A 105 3.49 -13.17 -5.04
N GLY A 106 2.23 -12.75 -5.21
CA GLY A 106 1.28 -13.34 -6.15
C GLY A 106 0.72 -14.70 -5.72
N ARG A 107 1.04 -15.16 -4.50
CA ARG A 107 0.53 -16.41 -3.94
C ARG A 107 -0.49 -16.13 -2.84
N PRO A 108 -1.68 -16.75 -2.89
CA PRO A 108 -2.64 -16.69 -1.80
C PRO A 108 -2.17 -17.59 -0.64
N TYR A 109 -2.45 -17.17 0.58
CA TYR A 109 -2.19 -17.91 1.81
C TYR A 109 -3.41 -17.86 2.72
N SER A 110 -3.91 -19.01 3.15
CA SER A 110 -4.97 -19.09 4.16
C SER A 110 -4.40 -18.82 5.54
N ILE A 111 -4.94 -17.82 6.26
CA ILE A 111 -4.50 -17.56 7.64
C ILE A 111 -4.98 -18.67 8.58
N SER A 112 -4.38 -18.77 9.76
CA SER A 112 -4.91 -19.63 10.81
C SER A 112 -6.30 -19.16 11.23
N GLN A 113 -7.28 -20.05 11.12
CA GLN A 113 -8.68 -19.74 11.35
C GLN A 113 -9.46 -20.98 11.80
N ILE A 114 -10.61 -20.73 12.41
CA ILE A 114 -11.58 -21.77 12.74
C ILE A 114 -12.93 -21.43 12.09
N LYS A 115 -13.49 -22.41 11.38
CA LYS A 115 -14.88 -22.38 10.93
C LYS A 115 -15.72 -23.06 11.99
N ILE A 116 -16.71 -22.34 12.53
CA ILE A 116 -17.58 -22.82 13.61
C ILE A 116 -18.99 -22.93 13.05
N ASN A 117 -19.58 -24.10 13.19
CA ASN A 117 -21.02 -24.31 13.03
C ASN A 117 -21.65 -24.31 14.43
N ILE A 118 -22.65 -23.45 14.65
CA ILE A 118 -23.29 -23.31 15.97
C ILE A 118 -23.98 -24.60 16.43
N ASN A 119 -24.25 -25.53 15.52
CA ASN A 119 -24.81 -26.84 15.81
C ASN A 119 -23.76 -27.85 16.35
N GLY A 120 -22.49 -27.44 16.50
CA GLY A 120 -21.51 -28.16 17.31
C GLY A 120 -20.29 -28.72 16.58
N SER A 121 -20.03 -28.30 15.33
CA SER A 121 -18.79 -28.66 14.62
C SER A 121 -17.83 -27.48 14.51
N CYS A 122 -16.53 -27.79 14.52
CA CYS A 122 -15.47 -26.82 14.34
C CYS A 122 -14.39 -27.41 13.44
N GLN A 123 -13.88 -26.61 12.50
CA GLN A 123 -12.81 -26.99 11.60
C GLN A 123 -11.69 -25.95 11.69
N PHE A 124 -10.48 -26.39 12.02
CA PHE A 124 -9.28 -25.56 11.95
C PHE A 124 -8.72 -25.60 10.53
N ILE A 125 -8.40 -24.42 9.98
CA ILE A 125 -7.87 -24.24 8.63
C ILE A 125 -6.61 -23.39 8.75
N SER A 126 -5.53 -23.81 8.10
CA SER A 126 -4.30 -23.02 8.01
C SER A 126 -3.45 -23.43 6.80
N ASP A 127 -2.57 -22.53 6.37
CA ASP A 127 -1.64 -22.83 5.29
C ASP A 127 -0.46 -23.71 5.76
N LYS A 128 -0.15 -24.76 4.99
CA LYS A 128 0.96 -25.69 5.29
C LYS A 128 2.32 -24.99 5.34
N SER A 129 2.50 -23.89 4.61
CA SER A 129 3.76 -23.14 4.58
C SER A 129 4.10 -22.43 5.89
N PHE A 130 3.15 -22.33 6.82
CA PHE A 130 3.38 -21.74 8.16
C PHE A 130 3.99 -22.72 9.16
N GLY A 131 4.23 -23.98 8.78
CA GLY A 131 4.96 -24.96 9.59
C GLY A 131 4.08 -26.11 10.08
N ASP A 132 4.47 -26.74 11.19
CA ASP A 132 3.74 -27.88 11.75
C ASP A 132 2.34 -27.48 12.21
N VAL A 133 1.34 -28.27 11.81
CA VAL A 133 -0.08 -28.03 12.13
C VAL A 133 -0.37 -28.06 13.64
N GLY A 134 0.35 -28.90 14.41
CA GLY A 134 0.19 -28.98 15.85
C GLY A 134 0.68 -27.71 16.53
N GLN A 135 1.82 -27.18 16.08
CA GLN A 135 2.30 -25.87 16.53
C GLN A 135 1.33 -24.75 16.13
N GLN A 136 0.87 -24.72 14.87
CA GLN A 136 -0.09 -23.72 14.40
C GLN A 136 -1.40 -23.73 15.21
N THR A 137 -1.93 -24.92 15.52
CA THR A 137 -3.13 -25.09 16.33
C THR A 137 -2.89 -24.64 17.78
N THR A 138 -1.72 -24.95 18.34
CA THR A 138 -1.31 -24.52 19.69
C THR A 138 -1.22 -23.00 19.77
N ASP A 139 -0.57 -22.37 18.78
CA ASP A 139 -0.43 -20.92 18.71
C ASP A 139 -1.80 -20.24 18.51
N PHE A 140 -2.67 -20.81 17.67
CA PHE A 140 -4.03 -20.30 17.49
C PHE A 140 -4.83 -20.38 18.80
N THR A 141 -4.77 -21.50 19.52
CA THR A 141 -5.44 -21.69 20.81
C THR A 141 -4.93 -20.71 21.86
N LYS A 142 -3.61 -20.45 21.90
CA LYS A 142 -3.02 -19.42 22.75
C LYS A 142 -3.55 -18.02 22.39
N ASN A 143 -3.69 -17.71 21.10
CA ASN A 143 -4.28 -16.46 20.66
C ASN A 143 -5.75 -16.34 21.07
N LEU A 144 -6.56 -17.40 20.91
CA LEU A 144 -7.97 -17.42 21.36
C LEU A 144 -8.11 -17.03 22.83
N GLY A 145 -7.22 -17.52 23.70
CA GLY A 145 -7.20 -17.13 25.13
C GLY A 145 -6.94 -15.64 25.38
N ASN A 146 -6.43 -14.90 24.38
CA ASN A 146 -6.20 -13.46 24.42
C ASN A 146 -7.23 -12.68 23.58
N TYR A 147 -8.29 -13.33 23.09
CA TYR A 147 -9.36 -12.67 22.35
C TYR A 147 -10.04 -11.62 23.23
N ASN A 148 -10.15 -10.40 22.73
CA ASN A 148 -10.67 -9.25 23.47
C ASN A 148 -11.96 -8.67 22.85
N GLY A 149 -12.59 -9.40 21.93
CA GLY A 149 -13.80 -8.96 21.24
C GLY A 149 -13.59 -7.95 20.10
N ARG A 150 -12.35 -7.52 19.81
CA ARG A 150 -12.08 -6.60 18.68
C ARG A 150 -11.70 -7.37 17.43
N TYR A 151 -12.46 -7.19 16.36
CA TYR A 151 -12.25 -7.83 15.07
C TYR A 151 -12.59 -6.90 13.90
N THR A 152 -12.19 -7.32 12.70
CA THR A 152 -12.70 -6.78 11.43
C THR A 152 -13.82 -7.71 10.94
N LEU A 153 -15.02 -7.15 10.72
CA LEU A 153 -16.18 -7.90 10.25
C LEU A 153 -16.20 -8.00 8.72
N HIS A 154 -16.52 -9.18 8.21
CA HIS A 154 -16.79 -9.45 6.81
C HIS A 154 -18.14 -10.14 6.67
N GLU A 155 -19.13 -9.41 6.17
CA GLU A 155 -20.45 -9.97 5.86
C GLU A 155 -20.45 -10.53 4.44
N ASP A 156 -20.87 -11.80 4.28
CA ASP A 156 -20.91 -12.46 2.97
C ASP A 156 -22.00 -13.54 2.93
N GLU A 157 -22.85 -13.51 1.90
CA GLU A 157 -23.99 -14.41 1.75
C GLU A 157 -23.60 -15.89 1.54
N ARG A 158 -22.34 -16.16 1.19
CA ARG A 158 -21.82 -17.53 1.02
C ARG A 158 -21.63 -18.27 2.34
N PHE A 159 -21.61 -17.56 3.48
CA PHE A 159 -21.64 -18.22 4.78
C PHE A 159 -23.04 -18.78 5.06
N SER A 160 -23.11 -20.01 5.60
CA SER A 160 -24.37 -20.54 6.13
C SER A 160 -24.86 -19.68 7.31
N GLN A 161 -26.19 -19.62 7.50
CA GLN A 161 -26.82 -18.85 8.59
C GLN A 161 -26.44 -19.34 9.99
N ASP A 162 -25.96 -20.59 10.08
CA ASP A 162 -25.52 -21.27 11.30
C ASP A 162 -23.99 -21.33 11.43
N GLU A 163 -23.25 -20.63 10.55
CA GLU A 163 -21.79 -20.70 10.50
C GLU A 163 -21.15 -19.33 10.59
N PHE A 164 -20.02 -19.27 11.29
CA PHE A 164 -19.12 -18.13 11.21
C PHE A 164 -17.66 -18.59 11.21
N LEU A 165 -16.81 -17.72 10.70
CA LEU A 165 -15.38 -17.93 10.55
C LEU A 165 -14.64 -16.97 11.46
N LEU A 166 -13.68 -17.46 12.24
CA LEU A 166 -12.84 -16.64 13.10
C LEU A 166 -11.37 -16.87 12.75
N GLY A 167 -10.71 -15.84 12.22
CA GLY A 167 -9.30 -15.88 11.82
C GLY A 167 -8.43 -14.91 12.62
N VAL A 168 -7.14 -15.22 12.75
CA VAL A 168 -6.15 -14.32 13.35
C VAL A 168 -4.93 -14.16 12.46
N HIS A 169 -4.50 -12.90 12.26
CA HIS A 169 -3.29 -12.60 11.50
C HIS A 169 -2.61 -11.33 12.03
N GLU A 170 -1.29 -11.39 12.24
CA GLU A 170 -0.49 -10.30 12.84
C GLU A 170 -1.16 -9.65 14.08
N GLY A 171 -1.79 -10.46 14.95
CA GLY A 171 -2.43 -10.02 16.19
C GLY A 171 -3.81 -9.35 16.02
N LYS A 172 -4.39 -9.37 14.82
CA LYS A 172 -5.74 -8.87 14.53
C LYS A 172 -6.69 -10.01 14.25
N TRP A 173 -7.92 -9.89 14.76
CA TRP A 173 -8.99 -10.85 14.53
C TRP A 173 -9.89 -10.44 13.36
N TYR A 174 -10.42 -11.44 12.68
CA TYR A 174 -11.34 -11.31 11.55
C TYR A 174 -12.52 -12.24 11.79
N VAL A 175 -13.73 -11.73 11.60
CA VAL A 175 -14.98 -12.49 11.73
C VAL A 175 -15.71 -12.45 10.39
N GLY A 176 -16.07 -13.62 9.87
CA GLY A 176 -16.84 -13.79 8.64
C GLY A 176 -18.17 -14.46 8.96
N LEU A 177 -19.29 -13.88 8.55
CA LEU A 177 -20.63 -14.43 8.79
C LEU A 177 -21.65 -13.88 7.77
N SER A 178 -22.80 -14.54 7.63
CA SER A 178 -23.96 -14.03 6.89
C SER A 178 -25.08 -13.56 7.81
N ASN A 179 -25.19 -14.15 9.00
CA ASN A 179 -26.20 -13.84 10.00
C ASN A 179 -25.66 -12.90 11.09
N LYS A 180 -26.13 -11.65 11.12
CA LYS A 180 -25.70 -10.64 12.13
C LYS A 180 -26.06 -11.02 13.56
N ASP A 181 -27.09 -11.82 13.77
CA ASP A 181 -27.45 -12.26 15.12
C ASP A 181 -26.33 -13.11 15.74
N LEU A 182 -25.52 -13.80 14.92
CA LEU A 182 -24.35 -14.53 15.38
C LEU A 182 -23.21 -13.63 15.83
N GLU A 183 -23.14 -12.39 15.36
CA GLU A 183 -22.08 -11.45 15.73
C GLU A 183 -22.03 -11.24 17.25
N LEU A 184 -23.21 -11.12 17.87
CA LEU A 184 -23.38 -10.95 19.32
C LEU A 184 -22.91 -12.18 20.11
N GLU A 185 -22.93 -13.36 19.48
CA GLU A 185 -22.58 -14.63 20.11
C GLU A 185 -21.12 -15.04 19.92
N VAL A 186 -20.35 -14.37 19.03
CA VAL A 186 -18.95 -14.72 18.75
C VAL A 186 -18.11 -14.82 20.03
N ALA A 187 -18.24 -13.84 20.92
CA ALA A 187 -17.50 -13.82 22.19
C ALA A 187 -17.88 -15.01 23.10
N ASN A 188 -19.15 -15.39 23.13
CA ASN A 188 -19.64 -16.54 23.89
C ASN A 188 -19.08 -17.84 23.32
N PHE A 189 -19.06 -18.00 21.99
CA PHE A 189 -18.47 -19.17 21.35
C PHE A 189 -16.96 -19.26 21.58
N VAL A 190 -16.23 -18.14 21.49
CA VAL A 190 -14.79 -18.13 21.81
C VAL A 190 -14.54 -18.57 23.26
N LYS A 191 -15.33 -18.06 24.21
CA LYS A 191 -15.23 -18.47 25.62
C LYS A 191 -15.46 -19.98 25.77
N LYS A 192 -16.54 -20.52 25.17
CA LYS A 192 -16.83 -21.96 25.17
C LYS A 192 -15.68 -22.79 24.58
N LEU A 193 -15.08 -22.32 23.47
CA LEU A 193 -13.96 -23.01 22.82
C LEU A 193 -12.68 -23.04 23.67
N VAL A 194 -12.44 -21.99 24.47
CA VAL A 194 -11.30 -21.93 25.40
C VAL A 194 -11.52 -22.81 26.62
N GLU A 195 -12.77 -22.92 27.11
CA GLU A 195 -13.12 -23.65 28.34
C GLU A 195 -13.37 -25.16 28.12
N GLN A 196 -13.67 -25.58 26.89
CA GLN A 196 -13.95 -26.98 26.60
C GLN A 196 -12.72 -27.89 26.70
N LYS A 197 -12.97 -29.20 26.72
CA LYS A 197 -11.91 -30.19 26.61
C LYS A 197 -11.23 -30.10 25.23
N PRO A 198 -9.93 -30.42 25.13
CA PRO A 198 -9.25 -30.50 23.84
C PRO A 198 -9.98 -31.43 22.87
N PHE A 199 -10.08 -31.03 21.62
CA PHE A 199 -10.57 -31.88 20.54
C PHE A 199 -9.65 -33.10 20.37
N GLU A 200 -10.22 -34.22 19.94
CA GLU A 200 -9.43 -35.37 19.53
C GLU A 200 -8.52 -34.99 18.37
N LYS A 201 -7.27 -35.47 18.41
CA LYS A 201 -6.28 -35.16 17.39
C LYS A 201 -6.71 -35.80 16.06
N GLN A 202 -7.15 -34.99 15.13
CA GLN A 202 -7.46 -35.40 13.77
C GLN A 202 -6.20 -35.42 12.91
N ILE A 203 -6.19 -36.30 11.90
CA ILE A 203 -5.17 -36.28 10.85
C ILE A 203 -5.50 -35.10 9.92
N PRO A 204 -4.56 -34.15 9.69
CA PRO A 204 -4.81 -33.05 8.78
C PRO A 204 -5.03 -33.57 7.36
N ASP A 205 -6.06 -33.06 6.69
CA ASP A 205 -6.26 -33.24 5.27
C ASP A 205 -5.54 -32.13 4.50
N TYR A 206 -4.74 -32.50 3.50
CA TYR A 206 -3.96 -31.57 2.69
C TYR A 206 -4.44 -31.63 1.25
N GLY A 207 -4.82 -30.47 0.71
CA GLY A 207 -5.19 -30.30 -0.68
C GLY A 207 -4.44 -29.15 -1.36
N THR A 208 -4.45 -29.17 -2.69
CA THR A 208 -4.07 -28.02 -3.51
C THR A 208 -5.32 -27.44 -4.12
N VAL A 209 -5.57 -26.15 -3.91
CA VAL A 209 -6.76 -25.47 -4.42
C VAL A 209 -6.35 -24.21 -5.16
N GLN A 210 -6.95 -23.98 -6.32
CA GLN A 210 -6.88 -22.69 -6.98
C GLN A 210 -7.88 -21.73 -6.31
N GLN A 211 -7.38 -20.61 -5.79
CA GLN A 211 -8.15 -19.67 -4.99
C GLN A 211 -8.47 -18.39 -5.78
N ARG A 212 -9.63 -17.80 -5.49
CA ARG A 212 -10.02 -16.44 -5.84
C ARG A 212 -10.00 -15.60 -4.56
N VAL A 213 -9.27 -14.48 -4.57
CA VAL A 213 -9.18 -13.56 -3.42
C VAL A 213 -10.06 -12.34 -3.68
N HIS A 214 -10.95 -12.03 -2.74
CA HIS A 214 -11.96 -10.97 -2.85
C HIS A 214 -11.46 -9.71 -2.15
N GLN A 215 -10.81 -8.83 -2.92
CA GLN A 215 -10.18 -7.62 -2.38
C GLN A 215 -11.01 -6.38 -2.61
N THR A 216 -11.07 -5.52 -1.59
CA THR A 216 -11.62 -4.17 -1.69
C THR A 216 -10.48 -3.17 -1.61
N LEU A 217 -10.43 -2.24 -2.57
CA LEU A 217 -9.45 -1.16 -2.61
C LEU A 217 -10.16 0.18 -2.41
N GLU A 218 -9.52 1.07 -1.66
CA GLU A 218 -9.96 2.45 -1.45
C GLU A 218 -9.29 3.35 -2.50
N PHE A 219 -10.07 4.00 -3.34
CA PHE A 219 -9.56 5.01 -4.27
C PHE A 219 -10.12 6.38 -3.93
N ASP A 220 -9.27 7.24 -3.38
CA ASP A 220 -9.63 8.60 -3.00
C ASP A 220 -8.47 9.59 -3.21
N ASP A 221 -8.72 10.83 -2.78
CA ASP A 221 -7.82 11.97 -2.94
C ASP A 221 -6.40 11.74 -2.39
N ARG A 222 -6.22 10.86 -1.39
CA ARG A 222 -4.91 10.56 -0.81
C ARG A 222 -3.96 9.99 -1.87
N TYR A 223 -4.46 9.19 -2.81
CA TYR A 223 -3.66 8.66 -3.92
C TYR A 223 -3.08 9.81 -4.77
N PHE A 224 -3.93 10.76 -5.16
CA PHE A 224 -3.54 11.89 -5.98
C PHE A 224 -2.58 12.83 -5.26
N ARG A 225 -2.78 13.05 -3.96
CA ARG A 225 -1.88 13.85 -3.13
C ARG A 225 -0.50 13.21 -2.98
N VAL A 226 -0.41 11.88 -2.87
CA VAL A 226 0.89 11.17 -2.90
C VAL A 226 1.59 11.37 -4.25
N CYS A 227 0.85 11.26 -5.36
CA CYS A 227 1.39 11.53 -6.70
C CYS A 227 1.96 12.95 -6.81
N ALA A 228 1.18 13.95 -6.42
CA ALA A 228 1.59 15.35 -6.45
C ALA A 228 2.78 15.62 -5.52
N LYS A 229 2.78 15.09 -4.29
CA LYS A 229 3.90 15.18 -3.36
C LYS A 229 5.18 14.60 -3.96
N THR A 230 5.11 13.44 -4.60
CA THR A 230 6.29 12.82 -5.22
C THR A 230 6.87 13.69 -6.33
N ILE A 231 6.02 14.22 -7.20
CA ILE A 231 6.45 15.13 -8.27
C ILE A 231 7.00 16.43 -7.69
N PHE A 232 6.33 17.02 -6.70
CA PHE A 232 6.74 18.26 -6.06
C PHE A 232 8.07 18.13 -5.31
N ASN A 233 8.30 16.98 -4.65
CA ASN A 233 9.59 16.64 -4.07
C ASN A 233 10.67 16.53 -5.14
N TYR A 234 10.40 15.90 -6.28
CA TYR A 234 11.39 15.87 -7.37
C TYR A 234 11.69 17.26 -7.91
N LEU A 235 10.67 18.11 -8.09
CA LEU A 235 10.86 19.50 -8.51
C LEU A 235 11.78 20.26 -7.55
N ALA A 236 11.57 20.09 -6.23
CA ALA A 236 12.43 20.67 -5.20
C ALA A 236 13.85 20.10 -5.24
N PHE A 237 14.01 18.82 -5.59
CA PHE A 237 15.32 18.18 -5.72
C PHE A 237 16.13 18.76 -6.90
N VAL A 238 15.49 19.00 -8.04
CA VAL A 238 16.20 19.46 -9.26
C VAL A 238 16.31 20.97 -9.40
N LYS A 239 15.35 21.75 -8.88
CA LYS A 239 15.38 23.22 -8.94
C LYS A 239 15.73 23.89 -7.61
N GLY A 240 15.74 23.15 -6.51
CA GLY A 240 16.02 23.66 -5.17
C GLY A 240 14.79 24.18 -4.44
N ARG A 241 14.94 24.39 -3.12
CA ARG A 241 13.86 24.84 -2.22
C ARG A 241 13.26 26.18 -2.64
N ASP A 242 14.09 27.16 -2.98
CA ASP A 242 13.63 28.52 -3.24
C ASP A 242 12.75 28.59 -4.49
N PHE A 243 13.02 27.73 -5.47
CA PHE A 243 12.18 27.60 -6.66
C PHE A 243 10.76 27.13 -6.31
N VAL A 244 10.63 26.05 -5.52
CA VAL A 244 9.31 25.52 -5.14
C VAL A 244 8.58 26.36 -4.09
N LEU A 245 9.26 27.35 -3.50
CA LEU A 245 8.65 28.33 -2.59
C LEU A 245 7.94 29.48 -3.31
N GLN A 246 8.08 29.61 -4.63
CA GLN A 246 7.39 30.62 -5.42
C GLN A 246 5.86 30.52 -5.26
N VAL A 247 5.19 31.67 -5.31
CA VAL A 247 3.75 31.82 -5.05
C VAL A 247 2.89 31.01 -6.03
N CYS A 248 3.36 30.83 -7.27
CA CYS A 248 2.69 30.01 -8.28
C CYS A 248 2.49 28.54 -7.88
N PHE A 249 3.24 28.05 -6.87
CA PHE A 249 3.13 26.72 -6.30
C PHE A 249 2.36 26.66 -4.98
N ASP A 250 1.86 27.78 -4.46
CA ASP A 250 1.11 27.80 -3.20
C ASP A 250 -0.18 26.96 -3.25
N PRO A 251 -1.00 27.01 -4.33
CA PRO A 251 -2.24 26.23 -4.40
C PRO A 251 -2.02 24.72 -4.32
N ILE A 252 -1.09 24.17 -5.13
CA ILE A 252 -0.81 22.72 -5.12
C ILE A 252 -0.21 22.29 -3.79
N ARG A 253 0.62 23.13 -3.18
CA ARG A 253 1.29 22.83 -1.92
C ARG A 253 0.30 22.79 -0.76
N ASP A 254 -0.61 23.75 -0.70
CA ASP A 254 -1.69 23.76 0.27
C ASP A 254 -2.54 22.50 0.14
N TRP A 255 -2.96 22.15 -1.08
CA TRP A 255 -3.74 20.93 -1.33
C TRP A 255 -2.97 19.64 -1.00
N ILE A 256 -1.67 19.56 -1.28
CA ILE A 256 -0.84 18.40 -0.86
C ILE A 256 -0.88 18.23 0.66
N VAL A 257 -0.83 19.31 1.44
CA VAL A 257 -0.77 19.26 2.91
C VAL A 257 -2.16 19.06 3.53
N ASN A 258 -3.14 19.83 3.08
CA ASN A 258 -4.45 19.95 3.73
C ASN A 258 -5.56 19.15 3.03
N GLY A 259 -5.35 18.77 1.77
CA GLY A 259 -6.40 18.19 0.92
C GLY A 259 -7.42 19.25 0.48
N GLY A 260 -8.62 18.79 0.11
CA GLY A 260 -9.70 19.64 -0.39
C GLY A 260 -10.27 19.11 -1.69
N GLU A 261 -10.98 19.97 -2.43
CA GLU A 261 -11.47 19.62 -3.76
C GLU A 261 -10.30 19.38 -4.72
N ASN A 262 -10.28 18.21 -5.37
CA ASN A 262 -9.24 17.88 -6.32
C ASN A 262 -9.48 18.55 -7.67
N THR A 263 -8.75 19.64 -7.92
CA THR A 263 -8.68 20.32 -9.22
C THR A 263 -7.28 20.22 -9.87
N PHE A 264 -6.40 19.42 -9.25
CA PHE A 264 -4.98 19.35 -9.57
C PHE A 264 -4.60 18.09 -10.31
N ALA A 265 -5.20 16.95 -9.99
CA ALA A 265 -4.71 15.66 -10.43
C ALA A 265 -5.81 14.75 -10.96
N THR A 266 -5.49 14.00 -12.01
CA THR A 266 -6.39 13.00 -12.60
C THR A 266 -5.61 11.80 -13.06
N LEU A 267 -6.25 10.62 -13.05
CA LEU A 267 -5.75 9.47 -13.78
C LEU A 267 -5.84 9.80 -15.27
N SER A 268 -4.75 9.61 -16.02
CA SER A 268 -4.77 9.90 -17.46
C SER A 268 -5.53 8.82 -18.23
N GLY A 269 -5.42 7.56 -17.78
CA GLY A 269 -5.88 6.38 -18.52
C GLY A 269 -5.24 6.24 -19.91
N LYS A 270 -4.26 7.09 -20.23
CA LYS A 270 -3.58 7.17 -21.52
C LYS A 270 -2.11 7.07 -21.24
N GLU A 271 -1.48 6.03 -21.80
CA GLU A 271 -0.03 5.90 -21.75
C GLU A 271 0.60 7.14 -22.38
N MET A 272 1.54 7.76 -21.65
CA MET A 272 2.46 8.66 -22.30
C MET A 272 3.28 7.87 -23.32
N ASP A 273 3.14 8.22 -24.60
CA ASP A 273 3.88 7.56 -25.66
C ASP A 273 5.37 7.91 -25.57
N PHE A 274 6.10 7.03 -24.89
CA PHE A 274 7.55 6.95 -24.90
C PHE A 274 8.01 5.68 -25.59
N SER A 275 7.30 5.21 -26.62
CA SER A 275 7.68 4.01 -27.38
C SER A 275 9.14 4.03 -27.86
N ALA A 276 9.72 5.21 -28.07
CA ALA A 276 11.12 5.41 -28.43
C ALA A 276 12.14 5.17 -27.29
N ILE A 277 11.71 5.09 -26.03
CA ILE A 277 12.60 4.95 -24.86
C ILE A 277 12.29 3.66 -24.11
N SER A 278 13.26 2.73 -24.10
CA SER A 278 13.18 1.51 -23.29
C SER A 278 13.54 1.81 -21.84
N PHE A 279 12.54 1.96 -20.98
CA PHE A 279 12.73 2.06 -19.53
C PHE A 279 12.91 0.68 -18.88
N PRO A 280 13.45 0.60 -17.64
CA PRO A 280 13.45 -0.66 -16.89
C PRO A 280 12.02 -1.15 -16.64
N ASP A 281 11.82 -2.46 -16.63
CA ASP A 281 10.50 -3.06 -16.39
C ASP A 281 9.99 -2.66 -14.99
N GLN A 282 8.67 -2.48 -14.88
CA GLN A 282 7.98 -2.05 -13.66
C GLN A 282 8.50 -0.76 -13.00
N ALA A 283 9.44 -0.01 -13.62
CA ALA A 283 10.01 1.19 -13.03
C ALA A 283 8.92 2.22 -12.73
N HIS A 284 9.13 3.03 -11.70
CA HIS A 284 8.32 4.21 -11.45
C HIS A 284 8.95 5.38 -12.18
N LYS A 285 8.14 6.19 -12.84
CA LYS A 285 8.65 7.28 -13.68
C LYS A 285 7.83 8.51 -13.38
N LEU A 286 8.51 9.65 -13.28
CA LEU A 286 7.86 10.95 -13.30
C LEU A 286 8.55 11.87 -14.28
N LEU A 287 7.79 12.79 -14.84
CA LEU A 287 8.24 13.80 -15.79
C LEU A 287 7.58 15.13 -15.47
N ILE A 288 8.30 16.23 -15.66
CA ILE A 288 7.75 17.57 -15.50
C ILE A 288 7.94 18.32 -16.82
N ILE A 289 6.83 18.79 -17.37
CA ILE A 289 6.77 19.49 -18.66
C ILE A 289 5.98 20.78 -18.51
N GLN A 290 6.33 21.77 -19.33
CA GLN A 290 5.58 23.01 -19.45
C GLN A 290 4.77 23.01 -20.74
N LYS A 291 3.51 23.45 -20.65
CA LYS A 291 2.65 23.73 -21.80
C LYS A 291 2.04 25.12 -21.63
N GLY A 292 2.56 26.09 -22.38
CA GLY A 292 2.22 27.50 -22.18
C GLY A 292 2.63 27.97 -20.78
N LYS A 293 1.69 28.51 -20.01
CA LYS A 293 1.91 28.93 -18.62
C LYS A 293 1.66 27.83 -17.58
N ILE A 294 1.31 26.63 -18.01
CA ILE A 294 0.96 25.54 -17.10
C ILE A 294 2.15 24.61 -16.96
N LEU A 295 2.54 24.32 -15.73
CA LEU A 295 3.53 23.30 -15.41
C LEU A 295 2.80 22.02 -14.99
N PHE A 296 3.05 20.94 -15.72
CA PHE A 296 2.47 19.63 -15.47
C PHE A 296 3.53 18.66 -15.00
N GLY A 297 3.16 17.82 -14.04
CA GLY A 297 3.85 16.62 -13.69
C GLY A 297 3.09 15.40 -14.17
N HIS A 298 3.77 14.47 -14.82
CA HIS A 298 3.26 13.14 -15.11
C HIS A 298 3.97 12.15 -14.21
N ILE A 299 3.24 11.18 -13.66
CA ILE A 299 3.82 10.10 -12.87
C ILE A 299 3.14 8.78 -13.20
N SER A 300 3.92 7.72 -13.22
CA SER A 300 3.51 6.35 -13.45
C SER A 300 4.18 5.44 -12.44
N PHE A 301 3.43 4.46 -11.94
CA PHE A 301 3.92 3.43 -11.05
C PHE A 301 3.79 2.06 -11.70
N TYR A 302 4.72 1.17 -11.36
CA TYR A 302 4.76 -0.21 -11.85
C TYR A 302 4.70 -0.29 -13.38
N GLY A 303 5.64 0.40 -14.05
CA GLY A 303 5.62 0.56 -15.51
C GLY A 303 4.67 1.68 -15.91
N ASN A 304 3.67 1.37 -16.72
CA ASN A 304 2.63 2.31 -17.17
C ASN A 304 1.26 2.03 -16.49
N GLY A 305 1.22 1.22 -15.43
CA GLY A 305 -0.05 0.73 -14.88
C GLY A 305 -0.93 1.80 -14.23
N PHE A 306 -0.33 2.83 -13.62
CA PHE A 306 -1.04 3.83 -12.82
C PHE A 306 -0.62 5.26 -13.19
N GLU A 307 -0.97 5.68 -14.40
CA GLU A 307 -0.59 6.99 -14.90
C GLU A 307 -1.48 8.11 -14.36
N THR A 308 -0.82 9.12 -13.79
CA THR A 308 -1.46 10.27 -13.16
C THR A 308 -0.82 11.55 -13.66
N VAL A 309 -1.65 12.50 -14.06
CA VAL A 309 -1.23 13.86 -14.40
C VAL A 309 -1.56 14.78 -13.24
N VAL A 310 -0.63 15.64 -12.87
CA VAL A 310 -0.74 16.62 -11.81
C VAL A 310 -0.40 18.00 -12.38
N LYS A 311 -1.31 18.95 -12.22
CA LYS A 311 -1.07 20.37 -12.52
C LYS A 311 -0.33 20.99 -11.34
N LEU A 312 0.93 21.36 -11.52
CA LEU A 312 1.78 21.95 -10.47
C LEU A 312 1.56 23.46 -10.34
N SER A 313 1.30 24.14 -11.46
CA SER A 313 1.00 25.58 -11.51
C SER A 313 0.26 25.87 -12.81
N ASP A 314 -0.68 26.83 -12.79
CA ASP A 314 -1.44 27.32 -13.95
C ASP A 314 -0.90 28.64 -14.52
N ASN A 315 0.04 29.28 -13.81
CA ASN A 315 0.56 30.61 -14.08
C ASN A 315 2.10 30.67 -13.95
N PHE A 316 2.79 29.59 -14.30
CA PHE A 316 4.24 29.52 -14.30
C PHE A 316 4.83 30.52 -15.30
N GLU A 317 5.74 31.36 -14.82
CA GLU A 317 6.46 32.36 -15.60
C GLU A 317 7.89 31.88 -15.90
N GLY A 318 8.32 32.06 -17.15
CA GLY A 318 9.64 31.64 -17.62
C GLY A 318 9.62 30.34 -18.44
N LEU A 319 10.82 29.86 -18.78
CA LEU A 319 11.02 28.63 -19.53
C LEU A 319 11.41 27.50 -18.58
N PHE A 320 10.77 26.34 -18.77
CA PHE A 320 11.05 25.12 -18.03
C PHE A 320 11.54 24.03 -18.99
N ASN A 321 12.76 23.58 -18.78
CA ASN A 321 13.29 22.42 -19.49
C ASN A 321 12.62 21.14 -18.97
N LEU A 322 12.35 20.18 -19.86
CA LEU A 322 11.88 18.85 -19.46
C LEU A 322 12.79 18.28 -18.36
N GLU A 323 12.18 17.87 -17.25
CA GLU A 323 12.86 17.15 -16.17
C GLU A 323 12.19 15.79 -15.98
N GLY A 324 12.94 14.80 -15.52
CA GLY A 324 12.41 13.46 -15.34
C GLY A 324 13.19 12.59 -14.37
N PHE A 325 12.50 11.71 -13.66
CA PHE A 325 13.09 10.82 -12.67
C PHE A 325 12.55 9.41 -12.80
N ILE A 326 13.46 8.44 -12.70
CA ILE A 326 13.16 7.02 -12.87
C ILE A 326 13.61 6.31 -11.60
N CYS A 327 12.72 5.52 -11.02
CA CYS A 327 13.01 4.61 -9.92
C CYS A 327 12.90 3.16 -10.41
N ASP A 328 14.07 2.56 -10.64
CA ASP A 328 14.23 1.13 -10.91
C ASP A 328 14.34 0.41 -9.56
N TRP A 329 13.17 0.19 -8.95
CA TRP A 329 13.09 -0.44 -7.63
C TRP A 329 13.55 -1.90 -7.65
N GLN A 330 13.51 -2.58 -8.80
CA GLN A 330 13.98 -3.96 -8.97
C GLN A 330 15.50 -4.02 -8.84
N ASN A 331 16.21 -3.10 -9.48
CA ASN A 331 17.68 -3.03 -9.42
C ASN A 331 18.20 -2.09 -8.31
N ARG A 332 17.30 -1.45 -7.55
CA ARG A 332 17.62 -0.50 -6.46
C ARG A 332 18.44 0.68 -6.96
N GLN A 333 18.10 1.19 -8.15
CA GLN A 333 18.76 2.34 -8.77
C GLN A 333 17.73 3.42 -9.12
N GLU A 334 18.19 4.68 -9.08
CA GLU A 334 17.39 5.81 -9.51
C GLU A 334 18.19 6.71 -10.43
N TYR A 335 17.53 7.30 -11.42
CA TYR A 335 18.17 8.07 -12.48
C TYR A 335 17.41 9.34 -12.76
N LYS A 336 18.14 10.43 -13.02
CA LYS A 336 17.57 11.54 -13.79
C LYS A 336 17.40 11.09 -15.24
N LEU A 337 16.35 11.55 -15.91
CA LEU A 337 16.02 11.13 -17.26
C LEU A 337 17.16 11.42 -18.25
N LEU A 338 17.74 12.61 -18.20
CA LEU A 338 18.84 12.96 -19.12
C LEU A 338 20.06 12.05 -18.93
N ASP A 339 20.44 11.78 -17.68
CA ASP A 339 21.54 10.86 -17.37
C ASP A 339 21.25 9.45 -17.86
N TYR A 340 20.01 8.98 -17.69
CA TYR A 340 19.55 7.68 -18.20
C TYR A 340 19.65 7.60 -19.72
N LEU A 341 19.17 8.62 -20.44
CA LEU A 341 19.20 8.66 -21.89
C LEU A 341 20.64 8.70 -22.43
N ASN A 342 21.50 9.51 -21.84
CA ASN A 342 22.91 9.59 -22.24
C ASN A 342 23.63 8.24 -22.07
N SER A 343 23.38 7.53 -20.96
CA SER A 343 23.96 6.20 -20.71
C SER A 343 23.54 5.11 -21.71
N ARG A 344 22.47 5.35 -22.49
CA ARG A 344 21.93 4.43 -23.49
C ARG A 344 22.39 4.75 -24.92
N VAL A 345 22.84 5.97 -25.18
CA VAL A 345 23.40 6.37 -26.48
C VAL A 345 24.87 5.92 -26.61
N GLU A 346 25.57 5.78 -25.49
CA GLU A 346 26.97 5.31 -25.43
C GLU A 346 27.13 3.78 -25.44
N ARG A 347 26.03 3.03 -25.60
CA ARG A 347 26.00 1.57 -25.75
C ARG A 347 25.46 1.21 -27.12
#